data_AF-A0A7U2R281-F1
#
_entry.id   AF-A0A7U2R281-F1
#
_cell.length_a   1.000
_cell.length_b   1.000
_cell.length_c   1.000
_cell.angle_alpha   90.00
_cell.angle_beta   90.00
_cell.angle_gamma   90.00
#
_symmetry.space_group_name_H-M   'P 1'
#
loop_
_entity.id
_entity.type
_entity.pdbx_description
1 polymer ?
#
loop_
_entity_poly.entity_id
_entity_poly.type
_entity_poly.pdbx_seq_one_letter_code
_entity_poly.pdbx_strand_id
1 'polypeptide(L)'
;MYRLGKQLISLDLPDTTKKEIDFTDTSFFTTSPNRHLPTPAQVRALSKDIDTSWQPTSIEFRNLNLIVKFGLYVAIVEALNLWMVKKVFHDKVPVPELFGWRVDDEDYVFIYMELIEGPTLDECWNRLGTVEKRAISDQLSRIGRLCGNSSKTPLIRSINRECLPDYVFMSRLLAGPFPSIKEFNDWFAYPNRGLLPDNGDIKFTHAELERRNIIVSSFAPVQIVIVNW
;
A
#
# COMPACT_ATOMS: atom_id res chain seq x y z
N MET A 1 8.44 -7.92 13.58
CA MET A 1 9.86 -8.14 13.30
C MET A 1 9.97 -8.59 11.85
N TYR A 2 10.59 -7.77 11.02
CA TYR A 2 10.73 -7.95 9.57
C TYR A 2 12.18 -8.31 9.25
N ARG A 3 12.42 -8.96 8.10
CA ARG A 3 13.77 -9.34 7.68
C ARG A 3 14.12 -8.79 6.31
N LEU A 4 15.28 -8.15 6.20
CA LEU A 4 15.88 -7.79 4.92
C LEU A 4 17.23 -8.49 4.79
N GLY A 5 17.28 -9.57 4.02
CA GLY A 5 18.50 -10.40 3.92
C GLY A 5 18.86 -11.06 5.24
N LYS A 6 19.99 -10.70 5.87
CA LYS A 6 20.39 -11.21 7.21
C LYS A 6 19.96 -10.29 8.36
N GLN A 7 19.50 -9.08 8.07
CA GLN A 7 19.19 -8.08 9.09
C GLN A 7 17.76 -8.24 9.63
N LEU A 8 17.64 -8.15 10.94
CA LEU A 8 16.39 -8.15 11.68
C LEU A 8 15.97 -6.70 11.91
N ILE A 9 14.74 -6.36 11.55
CA ILE A 9 14.18 -5.01 11.71
C ILE A 9 13.02 -5.11 12.71
N SER A 10 13.17 -4.46 13.86
CA SER A 10 12.07 -4.17 14.77
C SER A 10 11.51 -2.80 14.40
N LEU A 11 10.20 -2.71 14.18
CA LEU A 11 9.51 -1.46 13.92
C LEU A 11 8.47 -1.26 15.01
N ASP A 12 8.52 -0.09 15.63
CA ASP A 12 7.41 0.41 16.43
C ASP A 12 6.39 0.98 15.44
N LEU A 13 5.26 0.28 15.33
CA LEU A 13 4.22 0.67 14.38
C LEU A 13 3.61 2.02 14.80
N PRO A 14 3.31 2.90 13.82
CA PRO A 14 2.50 4.08 14.07
C PRO A 14 1.17 3.72 14.75
N ASP A 15 0.73 4.56 15.68
CA ASP A 15 -0.51 4.36 16.43
C ASP A 15 -1.74 4.64 15.56
N THR A 16 -2.41 3.59 15.10
CA THR A 16 -3.58 3.67 14.21
C THR A 16 -4.84 4.18 14.88
N THR A 17 -4.85 4.31 16.22
CA THR A 17 -6.01 4.86 16.94
C THR A 17 -6.06 6.38 16.84
N LYS A 18 -4.96 7.02 16.43
CA LYS A 18 -4.91 8.46 16.23
C LYS A 18 -5.62 8.87 14.95
N LYS A 19 -6.58 9.79 15.10
CA LYS A 19 -7.27 10.43 13.97
C LYS A 19 -6.34 11.32 13.13
N GLU A 20 -5.18 11.72 13.65
CA GLU A 20 -4.26 12.61 12.97
C GLU A 20 -2.81 12.21 13.29
N ILE A 21 -2.02 12.00 12.23
CA ILE A 21 -0.56 11.80 12.31
C ILE A 21 0.12 12.55 11.18
N ASP A 22 1.22 13.22 11.53
CA ASP A 22 2.21 13.78 10.61
C ASP A 22 3.55 13.08 10.79
N PHE A 23 4.12 12.61 9.68
CA PHE A 23 5.48 12.08 9.64
C PHE A 23 6.45 13.24 9.35
N THR A 24 6.77 14.03 10.38
CA THR A 24 7.55 15.27 10.26
C THR A 24 8.99 15.05 9.77
N ASP A 25 9.50 13.82 9.76
CA ASP A 25 10.80 13.43 9.23
C ASP A 25 10.83 13.26 7.71
N THR A 26 9.67 13.35 7.04
CA THR A 26 9.55 13.10 5.59
C THR A 26 10.00 14.28 4.73
N SER A 27 10.23 14.03 3.44
CA SER A 27 10.63 15.07 2.48
C SER A 27 9.62 16.22 2.41
N PHE A 28 8.33 15.95 2.60
CA PHE A 28 7.28 16.97 2.56
C PHE A 28 7.52 18.10 3.56
N PHE A 29 7.76 17.76 4.84
CA PHE A 29 7.94 18.73 5.92
C PHE A 29 9.37 19.29 5.98
N THR A 30 10.37 18.47 5.65
CA THR A 30 11.78 18.89 5.73
C THR A 30 12.17 19.85 4.59
N THR A 31 11.50 19.79 3.44
CA THR A 31 11.77 20.68 2.30
C THR A 31 11.34 22.12 2.57
N SER A 32 10.38 22.37 3.48
CA SER A 32 9.91 23.73 3.78
C SER A 32 9.32 23.81 5.20
N PRO A 33 9.89 24.64 6.10
CA PRO A 33 9.56 24.62 7.54
C PRO A 33 8.13 25.05 7.92
N ASN A 34 7.31 25.50 6.96
CA ASN A 34 5.92 25.93 7.19
C ASN A 34 4.92 25.17 6.29
N ARG A 35 5.31 23.99 5.79
CA ARG A 35 4.42 23.18 4.98
C ARG A 35 3.42 22.45 5.87
N HIS A 36 2.15 22.51 5.49
CA HIS A 36 1.08 21.78 6.15
C HIS A 36 0.36 20.93 5.14
N LEU A 37 -0.10 19.75 5.57
CA LEU A 37 -0.97 18.92 4.76
C LEU A 37 -2.32 19.65 4.55
N PRO A 38 -2.92 19.57 3.36
CA PRO A 38 -4.26 20.08 3.12
C PRO A 38 -5.25 19.50 4.12
N THR A 39 -6.12 20.34 4.67
CA THR A 39 -7.18 19.89 5.59
C THR A 39 -8.19 18.97 4.88
N PRO A 40 -8.87 18.05 5.59
CA PRO A 40 -9.96 17.25 5.04
C PRO A 40 -10.98 18.10 4.27
N ALA A 41 -11.41 19.25 4.82
CA ALA A 41 -12.33 20.16 4.16
C ALA A 41 -11.81 20.68 2.81
N GLN A 42 -10.52 21.01 2.71
CA GLN A 42 -9.90 21.42 1.43
C GLN A 42 -9.87 20.29 0.41
N VAL A 43 -9.60 19.05 0.84
CA VAL A 43 -9.60 17.88 -0.05
C VAL A 43 -11.02 17.60 -0.55
N ARG A 44 -12.01 17.60 0.35
CA ARG A 44 -13.42 17.37 0.02
C ARG A 44 -13.97 18.41 -0.95
N ALA A 45 -13.63 19.69 -0.76
CA ALA A 45 -14.05 20.77 -1.64
C ALA A 45 -13.53 20.65 -3.09
N LEU A 46 -12.44 19.89 -3.31
CA LEU A 46 -11.89 19.64 -4.64
C LEU A 46 -12.44 18.37 -5.30
N SER A 47 -13.08 17.49 -4.53
CA SER A 47 -13.67 16.28 -5.07
C SER A 47 -14.97 16.57 -5.80
N LYS A 48 -15.12 15.96 -6.97
CA LYS A 48 -16.33 16.06 -7.80
C LYS A 48 -17.30 14.91 -7.59
N ASP A 49 -16.82 13.83 -6.97
CA ASP A 49 -17.48 12.54 -6.90
C ASP A 49 -17.66 12.04 -5.46
N ILE A 50 -17.28 12.84 -4.45
CA ILE A 50 -17.37 12.48 -3.03
C ILE A 50 -18.77 12.03 -2.58
N ASP A 51 -19.82 12.65 -3.13
CA ASP A 51 -21.22 12.35 -2.80
C ASP A 51 -21.80 11.21 -3.65
N THR A 52 -21.08 10.78 -4.69
CA THR A 52 -21.57 9.83 -5.71
C THR A 52 -20.79 8.53 -5.77
N SER A 53 -19.59 8.50 -5.19
CA SER A 53 -18.68 7.36 -5.21
C SER A 53 -18.27 6.97 -3.80
N TRP A 54 -18.39 5.69 -3.50
CA TRP A 54 -17.87 5.09 -2.26
C TRP A 54 -16.34 5.15 -2.15
N GLN A 55 -15.66 5.25 -3.30
CA GLN A 55 -14.22 5.45 -3.39
C GLN A 55 -13.97 6.63 -4.34
N PRO A 56 -13.98 7.86 -3.80
CA PRO A 56 -13.77 9.06 -4.61
C PRO A 56 -12.41 9.05 -5.32
N THR A 57 -12.33 9.77 -6.42
CA THR A 57 -11.10 9.97 -7.17
C THR A 57 -10.09 10.71 -6.28
N SER A 58 -8.85 10.21 -6.22
CA SER A 58 -7.78 10.84 -5.42
C SER A 58 -7.49 12.26 -5.90
N ILE A 59 -7.12 13.15 -4.98
CA ILE A 59 -6.85 14.56 -5.28
C ILE A 59 -5.35 14.81 -5.38
N GLU A 60 -4.92 15.36 -6.51
CA GLU A 60 -3.53 15.77 -6.75
C GLU A 60 -3.29 17.23 -6.37
N PHE A 61 -2.28 17.47 -5.55
CA PHE A 61 -1.72 18.80 -5.26
C PHE A 61 -0.32 18.88 -5.86
N ARG A 62 -0.25 19.11 -7.18
CA ARG A 62 1.03 19.12 -7.95
C ARG A 62 2.04 20.14 -7.43
N ASN A 63 1.58 21.31 -7.00
CA ASN A 63 2.42 22.34 -6.38
C ASN A 63 3.07 21.88 -5.06
N LEU A 64 2.52 20.84 -4.44
CA LEU A 64 3.02 20.25 -3.21
C LEU A 64 3.73 18.90 -3.40
N ASN A 65 3.76 18.36 -4.63
CA ASN A 65 4.15 16.98 -4.93
C ASN A 65 3.43 15.95 -4.05
N LEU A 66 2.12 16.16 -3.87
CA LEU A 66 1.27 15.43 -2.94
C LEU A 66 0.06 14.87 -3.66
N ILE A 67 -0.31 13.64 -3.35
CA ILE A 67 -1.60 13.05 -3.70
C ILE A 67 -2.33 12.61 -2.43
N VAL A 68 -3.65 12.80 -2.40
CA VAL A 68 -4.51 12.41 -1.29
C VAL A 68 -5.51 11.36 -1.74
N LYS A 69 -5.35 10.15 -1.22
CA LYS A 69 -6.36 9.08 -1.33
C LYS A 69 -7.29 9.20 -0.15
N PHE A 70 -8.60 9.23 -0.40
CA PHE A 70 -9.57 9.41 0.68
C PHE A 70 -10.90 8.74 0.38
N GLY A 71 -11.69 8.47 1.42
CA GLY A 71 -13.01 7.86 1.30
C GLY A 71 -13.44 7.13 2.58
N LEU A 72 -14.70 6.70 2.61
CA LEU A 72 -15.26 5.90 3.71
C LEU A 72 -14.69 4.48 3.78
N TYR A 73 -14.23 3.95 2.64
CA TYR A 73 -13.65 2.61 2.54
C TYR A 73 -12.12 2.61 2.47
N VAL A 74 -11.50 3.79 2.57
CA VAL A 74 -10.03 3.88 2.70
C VAL A 74 -9.68 3.55 4.14
N ALA A 75 -8.74 2.63 4.34
CA ALA A 75 -8.34 2.20 5.67
C ALA A 75 -6.95 2.72 6.05
N ILE A 76 -6.76 3.14 7.31
CA ILE A 76 -5.44 3.56 7.85
C ILE A 76 -4.38 2.47 7.64
N VAL A 77 -4.81 1.20 7.58
CA VAL A 77 -3.93 0.06 7.30
C VAL A 77 -3.17 0.18 5.97
N GLU A 78 -3.74 0.83 4.95
CA GLU A 78 -3.06 1.08 3.67
C GLU A 78 -1.85 2.01 3.89
N ALA A 79 -2.06 3.09 4.66
CA ALA A 79 -0.98 3.99 5.06
C ALA A 79 0.10 3.24 5.86
N LEU A 80 -0.30 2.36 6.79
CA LEU A 80 0.66 1.54 7.52
C LEU A 80 1.45 0.58 6.62
N ASN A 81 0.80 -0.06 5.66
CA ASN A 81 1.47 -0.96 4.71
C ASN A 81 2.52 -0.20 3.93
N LEU A 82 2.15 0.96 3.37
CA LEU A 82 3.05 1.85 2.66
C LEU A 82 4.23 2.30 3.53
N TRP A 83 3.96 2.77 4.74
CA TRP A 83 4.98 3.18 5.71
C TRP A 83 5.96 2.06 6.03
N MET A 84 5.45 0.85 6.30
CA MET A 84 6.30 -0.29 6.62
C MET A 84 7.16 -0.68 5.42
N VAL A 85 6.58 -0.73 4.21
CA VAL A 85 7.34 -1.10 3.01
C VAL A 85 8.49 -0.12 2.80
N LYS A 86 8.24 1.18 2.95
CA LYS A 86 9.29 2.20 2.87
C LYS A 86 10.36 2.02 3.95
N LYS A 87 9.98 1.80 5.22
CA LYS A 87 10.93 1.65 6.33
C LYS A 87 11.72 0.32 6.30
N VAL A 88 11.13 -0.77 5.79
CA VAL A 88 11.78 -2.10 5.73
C VAL A 88 12.64 -2.25 4.49
N PHE A 89 12.15 -1.82 3.33
CA PHE A 89 12.81 -2.07 2.05
C PHE A 89 13.60 -0.88 1.51
N HIS A 90 13.37 0.33 2.05
CA HIS A 90 14.00 1.57 1.59
C HIS A 90 13.90 1.69 0.05
N ASP A 91 15.01 1.90 -0.64
CA ASP A 91 15.04 2.09 -2.10
C ASP A 91 14.95 0.77 -2.90
N LYS A 92 14.88 -0.38 -2.22
CA LYS A 92 14.82 -1.69 -2.90
C LYS A 92 13.42 -2.04 -3.39
N VAL A 93 12.39 -1.48 -2.74
CA VAL A 93 11.01 -1.56 -3.18
C VAL A 93 10.51 -0.12 -3.32
N PRO A 94 10.47 0.42 -4.54
CA PRO A 94 10.08 1.80 -4.77
C PRO A 94 8.58 1.97 -4.50
N VAL A 95 8.27 2.81 -3.52
CA VAL A 95 6.92 3.17 -3.09
C VAL A 95 6.86 4.66 -2.78
N PRO A 96 5.67 5.31 -2.88
CA PRO A 96 5.49 6.68 -2.44
C PRO A 96 5.90 6.87 -0.98
N GLU A 97 6.49 8.02 -0.66
CA GLU A 97 6.65 8.42 0.73
C GLU A 97 5.30 8.78 1.37
N LEU A 98 5.00 8.22 2.54
CA LEU A 98 3.80 8.57 3.32
C LEU A 98 4.08 9.81 4.18
N PHE A 99 3.29 10.86 4.03
CA PHE A 99 3.44 12.10 4.80
C PHE A 99 2.54 12.15 6.03
N GLY A 100 1.37 11.50 6.00
CA GLY A 100 0.47 11.46 7.15
C GLY A 100 -0.90 10.92 6.81
N TRP A 101 -1.78 10.93 7.81
CA TRP A 101 -3.21 10.68 7.59
C TRP A 101 -4.07 11.58 8.48
N ARG A 102 -5.35 11.69 8.09
CA ARG A 102 -6.42 12.31 8.86
C ARG A 102 -7.66 11.43 8.84
N VAL A 103 -8.47 11.52 9.88
CA VAL A 103 -9.83 10.98 9.96
C VAL A 103 -10.73 12.13 10.36
N ASP A 104 -11.71 12.45 9.53
CA ASP A 104 -12.64 13.53 9.83
C ASP A 104 -13.77 13.07 10.79
N ASP A 105 -14.70 13.97 11.03
CA ASP A 105 -15.88 13.80 11.87
C ASP A 105 -16.97 12.92 11.23
N GLU A 106 -16.88 12.67 9.91
CA GLU A 106 -17.72 11.73 9.17
C GLU A 106 -17.02 10.38 8.93
N ASP A 107 -15.91 10.13 9.64
CA ASP A 107 -15.07 8.93 9.55
C ASP A 107 -14.45 8.69 8.16
N TYR A 108 -14.38 9.71 7.30
CA TYR A 108 -13.56 9.63 6.08
C TYR A 108 -12.09 9.58 6.47
N VAL A 109 -11.38 8.61 5.92
CA VAL A 109 -9.92 8.51 6.05
C VAL A 109 -9.27 9.24 4.87
N PHE A 110 -8.23 10.02 5.16
CA PHE A 110 -7.41 10.74 4.19
C PHE A 110 -5.96 10.31 4.35
N ILE A 111 -5.37 9.75 3.30
CA ILE A 111 -3.97 9.31 3.26
C ILE A 111 -3.20 10.26 2.38
N TYR A 112 -2.18 10.91 2.96
CA TYR A 112 -1.35 11.90 2.29
C TYR A 112 -0.01 11.28 1.95
N MET A 113 0.32 11.22 0.65
CA MET A 113 1.53 10.58 0.18
C MET A 113 2.14 11.31 -1.03
N GLU A 114 3.38 10.97 -1.33
CA GLU A 114 4.12 11.49 -2.47
C GLU A 114 3.36 11.29 -3.78
N LEU A 115 3.22 12.36 -4.56
CA LEU A 115 2.76 12.25 -5.94
C LEU A 115 3.89 11.72 -6.81
N ILE A 116 3.68 10.55 -7.42
CA ILE A 116 4.64 9.98 -8.37
C ILE A 116 4.24 10.42 -9.77
N GLU A 117 5.11 11.19 -10.41
CA GLU A 117 4.92 11.60 -11.80
C GLU A 117 5.20 10.43 -12.76
N GLY A 118 4.29 10.22 -13.70
CA GLY A 118 4.41 9.19 -14.72
C GLY A 118 3.08 8.52 -15.04
N PRO A 119 2.95 7.87 -16.21
CA PRO A 119 1.78 7.06 -16.51
C PRO A 119 1.81 5.77 -15.69
N THR A 120 0.63 5.21 -15.45
CA THR A 120 0.53 3.82 -15.03
C THR A 120 1.07 2.89 -16.11
N LEU A 121 1.50 1.69 -15.71
CA LEU A 121 2.00 0.68 -16.63
C LEU A 121 0.92 0.25 -17.62
N ASP A 122 -0.35 0.32 -17.23
CA ASP A 122 -1.46 -0.01 -18.12
C ASP A 122 -1.63 1.01 -19.24
N GLU A 123 -1.59 2.31 -18.91
CA GLU A 123 -1.68 3.40 -19.88
C GLU A 123 -0.54 3.39 -20.90
N CYS A 124 0.68 3.05 -20.48
CA CYS A 124 1.84 3.05 -21.38
C CYS A 124 2.20 1.67 -21.95
N TRP A 125 1.50 0.58 -21.60
CA TRP A 125 1.89 -0.80 -21.94
C TRP A 125 2.19 -1.02 -23.43
N ASN A 126 1.34 -0.44 -24.28
CA ASN A 126 1.44 -0.60 -25.74
C ASN A 126 2.58 0.21 -26.36
N ARG A 127 3.11 1.21 -25.65
CA ARG A 127 4.21 2.08 -26.09
C ARG A 127 5.58 1.53 -25.68
N LEU A 128 5.63 0.62 -24.70
CA LEU A 128 6.86 0.00 -24.21
C LEU A 128 7.36 -1.06 -25.19
N GLY A 129 8.63 -0.97 -25.55
CA GLY A 129 9.35 -1.97 -26.33
C GLY A 129 9.78 -3.17 -25.49
N THR A 130 10.41 -4.15 -26.15
CA THR A 130 10.85 -5.40 -25.53
C THR A 130 11.90 -5.18 -24.45
N VAL A 131 12.76 -4.17 -24.62
CA VAL A 131 13.83 -3.86 -23.66
C VAL A 131 13.24 -3.29 -22.37
N GLU A 132 12.32 -2.31 -22.45
CA GLU A 132 11.69 -1.77 -21.24
C GLU A 132 10.81 -2.81 -20.54
N LYS A 133 10.02 -3.59 -21.29
CA LYS A 133 9.19 -4.66 -20.71
C LYS A 133 10.02 -5.69 -19.95
N ARG A 134 11.18 -6.07 -20.49
CA ARG A 134 12.12 -6.97 -19.81
C ARG A 134 12.66 -6.34 -18.53
N ALA A 135 13.11 -5.09 -18.59
CA ALA A 135 13.64 -4.39 -17.42
C ALA A 135 12.58 -4.18 -16.32
N ILE A 136 11.32 -3.93 -16.68
CA ILE A 136 10.19 -3.88 -15.72
C ILE A 136 9.96 -5.26 -15.10
N SER A 137 9.92 -6.32 -15.91
CA SER A 137 9.78 -7.70 -15.43
C SER A 137 10.90 -8.10 -14.45
N ASP A 138 12.13 -7.68 -14.74
CA ASP A 138 13.29 -7.93 -13.86
C ASP A 138 13.16 -7.19 -12.52
N GLN A 139 12.68 -5.93 -12.54
CA GLN A 139 12.38 -5.16 -11.33
C GLN A 139 11.28 -5.82 -10.50
N LEU A 140 10.15 -6.18 -11.11
CA LEU A 140 9.03 -6.85 -10.43
C LEU A 140 9.46 -8.19 -9.83
N SER A 141 10.27 -8.97 -10.56
CA SER A 141 10.79 -10.25 -10.07
C SER A 141 11.69 -10.06 -8.85
N ARG A 142 12.51 -9.00 -8.82
CA ARG A 142 13.33 -8.66 -7.66
C ARG A 142 12.48 -8.27 -6.46
N ILE A 143 11.47 -7.42 -6.67
CA ILE A 143 10.54 -6.97 -5.62
C ILE A 143 9.80 -8.17 -5.03
N GLY A 144 9.22 -9.04 -5.87
CA GLY A 144 8.50 -10.23 -5.42
C GLY A 144 9.36 -11.17 -4.56
N ARG A 145 10.64 -11.35 -4.93
CA ARG A 145 11.59 -12.13 -4.11
C ARG A 145 11.91 -11.45 -2.77
N LEU A 146 12.07 -10.13 -2.75
CA LEU A 146 12.34 -9.38 -1.52
C LEU A 146 11.17 -9.47 -0.55
N CYS A 147 9.95 -9.18 -1.01
CA CYS A 147 8.74 -9.29 -0.22
C CYS A 147 8.53 -10.71 0.29
N GLY A 148 8.65 -11.70 -0.61
CA GLY A 148 8.46 -13.11 -0.26
C GLY A 148 9.43 -13.66 0.79
N ASN A 149 10.65 -13.14 0.85
CA ASN A 149 11.67 -13.57 1.81
C ASN A 149 11.67 -12.78 3.14
N SER A 150 10.78 -11.78 3.28
CA SER A 150 10.80 -10.84 4.40
C SER A 150 9.98 -11.28 5.63
N SER A 151 9.01 -12.18 5.44
CA SER A 151 8.18 -12.69 6.53
C SER A 151 8.86 -13.84 7.27
N LYS A 152 8.78 -13.82 8.60
CA LYS A 152 9.17 -14.93 9.49
C LYS A 152 8.02 -15.41 10.37
N THR A 153 6.87 -14.74 10.34
CA THR A 153 5.77 -15.07 11.25
C THR A 153 4.81 -16.05 10.58
N PRO A 154 4.49 -17.19 11.22
CA PRO A 154 3.54 -18.17 10.69
C PRO A 154 2.08 -17.70 10.77
N LEU A 155 1.83 -16.40 11.00
CA LEU A 155 0.50 -15.82 11.11
C LEU A 155 0.11 -15.13 9.79
N ILE A 156 -1.03 -15.51 9.24
CA ILE A 156 -1.69 -14.80 8.14
C ILE A 156 -2.55 -13.71 8.80
N ARG A 157 -2.16 -12.45 8.63
CA ARG A 157 -2.79 -11.31 9.30
C ARG A 157 -2.49 -9.99 8.61
N SER A 158 -3.30 -8.98 8.90
CA SER A 158 -2.97 -7.59 8.57
C SER A 158 -1.74 -7.11 9.35
N ILE A 159 -1.07 -6.07 8.85
CA ILE A 159 0.16 -5.53 9.44
C ILE A 159 -0.04 -5.06 10.88
N ASN A 160 -1.21 -4.46 11.16
CA ASN A 160 -1.65 -4.00 12.47
C ASN A 160 -2.08 -5.14 13.42
N ARG A 161 -1.95 -6.40 12.99
CA ARG A 161 -2.34 -7.63 13.71
C ARG A 161 -3.85 -7.88 13.77
N GLU A 162 -4.63 -7.16 12.97
CA GLU A 162 -6.08 -7.33 12.89
C GLU A 162 -6.49 -8.21 11.69
N CYS A 163 -7.81 -8.31 11.46
CA CYS A 163 -8.40 -9.01 10.32
C CYS A 163 -7.85 -8.49 8.98
N LEU A 164 -7.79 -9.36 7.97
CA LEU A 164 -7.41 -9.01 6.60
C LEU A 164 -8.51 -8.14 5.96
N PRO A 165 -8.23 -6.87 5.64
CA PRO A 165 -9.16 -6.01 4.93
C PRO A 165 -9.00 -6.29 3.43
N ASP A 166 -9.48 -7.43 2.97
CA ASP A 166 -9.57 -7.75 1.55
C ASP A 166 -11.05 -7.68 1.13
N TYR A 167 -11.33 -7.08 -0.02
CA TYR A 167 -12.67 -7.04 -0.62
C TYR A 167 -13.27 -8.45 -0.75
N VAL A 168 -12.45 -9.47 -1.01
CA VAL A 168 -12.89 -10.88 -1.06
C VAL A 168 -13.52 -11.33 0.26
N PHE A 169 -13.16 -10.69 1.37
CA PHE A 169 -13.63 -11.00 2.72
C PHE A 169 -14.66 -10.00 3.27
N MET A 170 -15.07 -8.98 2.52
CA MET A 170 -16.05 -7.97 2.99
C MET A 170 -17.39 -8.57 3.45
N SER A 171 -17.78 -9.73 2.92
CA SER A 171 -19.00 -10.45 3.34
C SER A 171 -18.79 -11.36 4.55
N ARG A 172 -17.55 -11.57 5.01
CA ARG A 172 -17.19 -12.48 6.11
C ARG A 172 -16.61 -11.67 7.26
N LEU A 173 -17.44 -11.46 8.28
CA LEU A 173 -17.24 -10.55 9.42
C LEU A 173 -15.89 -10.63 10.17
N LEU A 174 -15.09 -11.68 10.02
CA LEU A 174 -13.79 -11.85 10.70
C LEU A 174 -12.82 -12.68 9.83
N ALA A 175 -11.97 -12.00 9.05
CA ALA A 175 -10.94 -12.62 8.23
C ALA A 175 -9.60 -12.70 8.99
N GLY A 176 -9.51 -13.64 9.94
CA GLY A 176 -8.29 -13.90 10.71
C GLY A 176 -8.16 -13.05 11.98
N PRO A 177 -6.96 -12.97 12.60
CA PRO A 177 -5.71 -13.58 12.15
C PRO A 177 -5.73 -15.12 12.19
N PHE A 178 -5.08 -15.76 11.22
CA PHE A 178 -4.97 -17.23 11.18
C PHE A 178 -3.56 -17.66 11.59
N PRO A 179 -3.41 -18.54 12.59
CA PRO A 179 -2.11 -19.02 13.06
C PRO A 179 -1.49 -20.11 12.17
N SER A 180 -2.22 -20.61 11.17
CA SER A 180 -1.72 -21.59 10.21
C SER A 180 -2.44 -21.49 8.86
N ILE A 181 -1.79 -22.01 7.81
CA ILE A 181 -2.39 -22.15 6.47
C ILE A 181 -3.61 -23.07 6.54
N LYS A 182 -3.55 -24.12 7.37
CA LYS A 182 -4.67 -25.03 7.59
C LYS A 182 -5.92 -24.27 8.06
N GLU A 183 -5.79 -23.43 9.08
CA GLU A 183 -6.92 -22.67 9.63
C GLU A 183 -7.47 -21.64 8.65
N PHE A 184 -6.59 -20.98 7.89
CA PHE A 184 -7.02 -20.12 6.79
C PHE A 184 -7.79 -20.91 5.71
N ASN A 185 -7.26 -22.06 5.28
CA ASN A 185 -7.89 -22.90 4.25
C ASN A 185 -9.24 -23.46 4.73
N ASP A 186 -9.33 -23.90 5.99
CA ASP A 186 -10.56 -24.40 6.62
C ASP A 186 -11.65 -23.32 6.62
N TRP A 187 -11.29 -22.08 6.92
CA TRP A 187 -12.20 -20.93 6.90
C TRP A 187 -12.55 -20.47 5.48
N PHE A 188 -11.54 -20.34 4.61
CA PHE A 188 -11.70 -19.75 3.28
C PHE A 188 -12.49 -20.66 2.35
N ALA A 189 -12.07 -21.93 2.26
CA ALA A 189 -12.54 -22.87 1.26
C ALA A 189 -13.62 -23.81 1.77
N TYR A 190 -14.41 -23.45 2.79
CA TYR A 190 -15.59 -24.24 3.12
C TYR A 190 -16.66 -24.08 2.00
N PRO A 191 -17.17 -25.17 1.37
CA PRO A 191 -16.92 -26.61 1.62
C PRO A 191 -15.83 -27.28 0.74
N ASN A 192 -15.25 -26.58 -0.23
CA ASN A 192 -14.21 -27.05 -1.18
C ASN A 192 -12.78 -27.25 -0.60
N ARG A 193 -12.66 -27.67 0.66
CA ARG A 193 -11.40 -27.71 1.40
C ARG A 193 -10.31 -28.60 0.79
N GLY A 194 -10.72 -29.68 0.12
CA GLY A 194 -9.80 -30.67 -0.47
C GLY A 194 -8.89 -30.15 -1.59
N LEU A 195 -9.14 -28.94 -2.10
CA LEU A 195 -8.37 -28.34 -3.19
C LEU A 195 -7.17 -27.49 -2.73
N LEU A 196 -7.05 -27.20 -1.42
CA LEU A 196 -6.01 -26.33 -0.89
C LEU A 196 -5.01 -27.10 -0.02
N PRO A 197 -3.72 -27.16 -0.39
CA PRO A 197 -2.70 -27.79 0.44
C PRO A 197 -2.32 -26.91 1.64
N ASP A 198 -1.95 -27.53 2.76
CA ASP A 198 -1.58 -26.83 4.01
C ASP A 198 -0.08 -26.57 4.16
N ASN A 199 0.72 -27.05 3.21
CA ASN A 199 2.19 -27.04 3.25
C ASN A 199 2.82 -25.87 2.50
N GLY A 200 2.05 -24.81 2.24
CA GLY A 200 2.56 -23.59 1.62
C GLY A 200 3.49 -22.79 2.55
N ASP A 201 4.06 -21.72 2.01
CA ASP A 201 4.82 -20.74 2.76
C ASP A 201 3.99 -19.46 2.95
N ILE A 202 3.97 -18.90 4.15
CA ILE A 202 3.35 -17.58 4.41
C ILE A 202 4.35 -16.48 4.01
N LYS A 203 3.97 -15.70 3.00
CA LYS A 203 4.82 -14.65 2.41
C LYS A 203 4.13 -13.29 2.51
N PHE A 204 4.92 -12.24 2.68
CA PHE A 204 4.44 -10.88 2.51
C PHE A 204 4.31 -10.60 1.02
N THR A 205 3.14 -10.16 0.58
CA THR A 205 2.83 -9.84 -0.82
C THR A 205 2.03 -8.54 -0.88
N HIS A 206 1.95 -7.94 -2.06
CA HIS A 206 1.13 -6.75 -2.30
C HIS A 206 -0.38 -7.06 -2.32
N ALA A 207 -0.77 -8.32 -2.50
CA ALA A 207 -2.14 -8.81 -2.75
C ALA A 207 -2.80 -8.33 -4.07
N GLU A 208 -2.60 -7.08 -4.50
CA GLU A 208 -3.21 -6.51 -5.72
C GLU A 208 -2.18 -5.94 -6.72
N LEU A 209 -1.22 -6.77 -7.15
CA LEU A 209 -0.18 -6.33 -8.08
C LEU A 209 -0.69 -6.32 -9.54
N GLU A 210 -1.32 -5.22 -9.92
CA GLU A 210 -1.86 -4.99 -11.26
C GLU A 210 -1.15 -3.85 -12.00
N ARG A 211 -1.26 -3.81 -13.34
CA ARG A 211 -0.59 -2.75 -14.14
C ARG A 211 -1.04 -1.33 -13.77
N ARG A 212 -2.29 -1.16 -13.32
CA ARG A 212 -2.81 0.13 -12.83
C ARG A 212 -2.17 0.59 -11.52
N ASN A 213 -1.63 -0.35 -10.74
CA ASN A 213 -0.97 -0.09 -9.45
C ASN A 213 0.57 0.05 -9.59
N ILE A 214 1.06 0.18 -10.83
CA ILE A 214 2.48 0.36 -11.14
C ILE A 214 2.62 1.64 -11.95
N ILE A 215 3.38 2.61 -11.45
CA ILE A 215 3.68 3.86 -12.16
C ILE A 215 5.07 3.75 -12.79
N VAL A 216 5.22 4.12 -14.06
CA VAL A 216 6.52 4.22 -14.73
C VAL A 216 7.07 5.63 -14.51
N SER A 217 7.93 5.78 -13.50
CA SER A 217 8.46 7.09 -13.07
C SER A 217 9.61 7.62 -13.95
N SER A 218 10.27 6.74 -14.69
CA SER A 218 11.28 7.11 -15.69
C SER A 218 11.31 6.07 -16.80
N PHE A 219 11.69 6.49 -18.01
CA PHE A 219 11.90 5.61 -19.17
C PHE A 219 13.39 5.43 -19.51
N ALA A 220 14.29 6.21 -18.90
CA ALA A 220 15.72 6.22 -19.24
C ALA A 220 16.62 6.42 -18.00
N PRO A 221 17.06 5.35 -17.32
CA PRO A 221 16.60 3.96 -17.48
C PRO A 221 15.17 3.78 -16.96
N VAL A 222 14.47 2.73 -17.42
CA VAL A 222 13.10 2.49 -16.97
C VAL A 222 13.05 2.21 -15.46
N GLN A 223 12.20 2.94 -14.75
CA GLN A 223 11.99 2.79 -13.31
C GLN A 223 10.51 2.71 -13.03
N ILE A 224 10.15 1.85 -12.08
CA ILE A 224 8.76 1.66 -11.65
C ILE A 224 8.61 2.04 -10.18
N VAL A 225 7.41 2.46 -9.81
CA VAL A 225 6.98 2.67 -8.42
C VAL A 225 5.68 1.90 -8.22
N ILE A 226 5.57 1.16 -7.12
CA ILE A 226 4.36 0.39 -6.79
C ILE A 226 3.52 1.19 -5.81
N VAL A 227 2.24 1.36 -6.11
CA VAL A 227 1.25 2.10 -5.33
C VAL A 227 0.10 1.20 -4.88
N ASN A 228 -0.77 1.69 -3.98
CA ASN A 228 -1.91 0.94 -3.41
C ASN A 228 -1.49 -0.30 -2.58
N TRP A 229 -0.57 -0.10 -1.64
CA TRP A 229 -0.13 -1.11 -0.67
C TRP A 229 -1.09 -1.33 0.49
#